data_AF-A0A7W6R216-F1
#
_entry.id   AF-A0A7W6R216-F1
#
_cell.length_a   1.000
_cell.length_b   1.000
_cell.length_c   1.000
_cell.angle_alpha   90.00
_cell.angle_beta   90.00
_cell.angle_gamma   90.00
#
_symmetry.space_group_name_H-M   'P 1'
#
loop_
_entity.id
_entity.type
_entity.pdbx_description
1 polymer ?
#
loop_
_entity_poly.entity_id
_entity_poly.type
_entity_poly.pdbx_seq_one_letter_code
_entity_poly.pdbx_strand_id
1 'polypeptide(L)'
;MSNKTLPSWRHRHEPAITVSPKQYNEPVMVPGMGAQPMPAPKYVPANDNVPQERGQYIGLLRSVVDRRSCEVATTADLVGINYADDESEPVVPVLSEEDWQRHASETDFAFHQDTQPARYGDFMQTATGRKFWPLDPRRDEVFIEDIAHSLSLQCRYAGHCLRFYSVAEHSVLMARKLRWEGVDVALWALLHDASEAYLVDVPRPVKPYLTGYKEAEARVMAAVADRYSLAREMPAEVHEADERIIADELVNLVPMDWHGKHNNPLGVELRYWSPEKAEEEFMATFDALLDGRKRGMSA
;
A
#
# COMPACT_ATOMS: atom_id res chain seq x y z
N MET A 1 -15.18 40.30 -49.54
CA MET A 1 -15.49 39.02 -48.84
C MET A 1 -14.58 38.94 -47.62
N SER A 2 -15.20 38.76 -46.46
CA SER A 2 -14.69 39.12 -45.14
C SER A 2 -13.59 38.18 -44.64
N ASN A 3 -12.47 38.77 -44.24
CA ASN A 3 -11.37 38.17 -43.50
C ASN A 3 -11.80 38.07 -42.02
N LYS A 4 -12.09 36.86 -41.51
CA LYS A 4 -12.46 36.65 -40.10
C LYS A 4 -11.24 36.18 -39.31
N THR A 5 -10.67 37.12 -38.57
CA THR A 5 -9.68 36.99 -37.51
C THR A 5 -10.12 36.01 -36.41
N LEU A 6 -9.21 35.13 -35.99
CA LEU A 6 -9.33 34.27 -34.81
C LEU A 6 -9.31 35.11 -33.50
N PRO A 7 -9.97 34.68 -32.41
CA PRO A 7 -10.00 35.45 -31.17
C PRO A 7 -8.64 35.41 -30.46
N SER A 8 -8.07 36.59 -30.21
CA SER A 8 -6.92 36.77 -29.32
C SER A 8 -7.34 36.55 -27.87
N TRP A 9 -6.77 35.55 -27.21
CA TRP A 9 -6.91 35.39 -25.75
C TRP A 9 -6.15 36.52 -25.04
N ARG A 10 -6.89 37.51 -24.54
CA ARG A 10 -6.35 38.52 -23.63
C ARG A 10 -6.13 37.88 -22.27
N HIS A 11 -4.89 37.91 -21.78
CA HIS A 11 -4.58 37.68 -20.37
C HIS A 11 -5.42 38.63 -19.51
N ARG A 12 -6.39 38.07 -18.78
CA ARG A 12 -7.01 38.77 -17.66
C ARG A 12 -6.11 38.48 -16.46
N HIS A 13 -5.43 39.52 -15.96
CA HIS A 13 -4.77 39.45 -14.66
C HIS A 13 -5.86 39.29 -13.59
N GLU A 14 -6.01 38.08 -13.05
CA GLU A 14 -6.69 37.86 -11.78
C GLU A 14 -5.70 38.20 -10.65
N PRO A 15 -6.12 38.88 -9.57
CA PRO A 15 -5.26 39.09 -8.43
C PRO A 15 -4.99 37.75 -7.74
N ALA A 16 -3.73 37.50 -7.40
CA ALA A 16 -3.29 36.34 -6.64
C ALA A 16 -4.10 36.21 -5.35
N ILE A 17 -4.82 35.09 -5.20
CA ILE A 17 -5.35 34.68 -3.90
C ILE A 17 -4.14 34.24 -3.07
N THR A 18 -3.65 35.14 -2.22
CA THR A 18 -2.71 34.80 -1.16
C THR A 18 -3.44 33.91 -0.15
N VAL A 19 -3.28 32.59 -0.30
CA VAL A 19 -3.65 31.65 0.76
C VAL A 19 -2.52 31.71 1.79
N SER A 20 -2.81 32.30 2.95
CA SER A 20 -1.88 32.30 4.08
C SER A 20 -1.54 30.86 4.48
N PRO A 21 -0.28 30.53 4.81
CA PRO A 21 0.06 29.20 5.29
C PRO A 21 -0.78 28.87 6.52
N LYS A 22 -1.44 27.71 6.53
CA LYS A 22 -2.04 27.20 7.76
C LYS A 22 -0.91 26.98 8.78
N GLN A 23 -0.78 27.88 9.74
CA GLN A 23 0.04 27.69 10.93
C GLN A 23 -0.52 26.49 11.69
N TYR A 24 0.17 25.36 11.61
CA TYR A 24 -0.02 24.29 12.58
C TYR A 24 0.69 24.70 13.87
N ASN A 25 -0.07 24.70 14.96
CA ASN A 25 0.34 24.86 16.36
C ASN A 25 0.89 26.23 16.79
N GLU A 26 -0.02 27.15 17.11
CA GLU A 26 0.17 28.01 18.28
C GLU A 26 -0.93 27.70 19.31
N PRO A 27 -0.60 27.50 20.60
CA PRO A 27 -1.61 27.30 21.63
C PRO A 27 -2.38 28.61 21.83
N VAL A 28 -3.69 28.56 21.60
CA VAL A 28 -4.60 29.67 21.94
C VAL A 28 -4.60 29.81 23.46
N MET A 29 -3.91 30.83 23.96
CA MET A 29 -3.94 31.21 25.37
C MET A 29 -5.27 31.94 25.65
N VAL A 30 -6.24 31.21 26.19
CA VAL A 30 -7.48 31.80 26.73
C VAL A 30 -7.18 32.27 28.17
N PRO A 31 -7.32 33.57 28.50
CA PRO A 31 -7.08 34.04 29.86
C PRO A 31 -8.25 33.64 30.77
N GLY A 32 -7.95 32.89 31.85
CA GLY A 32 -8.84 32.84 33.02
C GLY A 32 -9.56 31.53 33.33
N MET A 33 -9.21 30.40 32.74
CA MET A 33 -9.67 29.08 33.23
C MET A 33 -8.49 28.14 33.41
N GLY A 34 -8.32 27.66 34.64
CA GLY A 34 -7.28 26.70 34.99
C GLY A 34 -7.34 25.50 34.05
N ALA A 35 -6.21 25.18 33.44
CA ALA A 35 -6.05 24.06 32.54
C ALA A 35 -6.28 22.75 33.32
N GLN A 36 -7.45 22.15 33.17
CA GLN A 36 -7.57 20.71 33.33
C GLN A 36 -7.38 20.08 31.94
N PRO A 37 -6.42 19.16 31.75
CA PRO A 37 -6.30 18.44 30.50
C PRO A 37 -7.56 17.61 30.30
N MET A 38 -8.25 17.84 29.18
CA MET A 38 -9.29 16.94 28.69
C MET A 38 -8.71 15.52 28.62
N PRO A 39 -9.37 14.50 29.20
CA PRO A 39 -8.90 13.13 29.02
C PRO A 39 -8.98 12.80 27.53
N ALA A 40 -7.85 12.37 26.97
CA ALA A 40 -7.80 11.83 25.62
C ALA A 40 -8.89 10.76 25.47
N PRO A 41 -9.60 10.66 24.33
CA PRO A 41 -10.50 9.55 24.10
C PRO A 41 -9.73 8.26 24.32
N LYS A 42 -10.26 7.37 25.16
CA LYS A 42 -9.71 6.04 25.43
C LYS A 42 -9.67 5.27 24.11
N TYR A 43 -8.58 5.40 23.37
CA TYR A 43 -8.24 4.51 22.28
C TYR A 43 -8.03 3.13 22.91
N VAL A 44 -8.93 2.21 22.58
CA VAL A 44 -8.78 0.80 22.94
C VAL A 44 -7.70 0.24 22.00
N PRO A 45 -6.58 -0.29 22.52
CA PRO A 45 -5.56 -0.89 21.68
C PRO A 45 -6.14 -2.17 21.07
N ALA A 46 -6.61 -2.07 19.83
CA ALA A 46 -6.81 -3.23 18.99
C ALA A 46 -5.58 -3.37 18.08
N ASN A 47 -5.11 -4.61 17.98
CA ASN A 47 -4.04 -5.14 17.15
C ASN A 47 -2.59 -4.90 17.60
N ASP A 48 -2.07 -5.91 18.29
CA ASP A 48 -0.66 -6.29 18.37
C ASP A 48 -0.16 -6.86 17.02
N ASN A 49 -0.33 -6.11 15.92
CA ASN A 49 0.03 -6.53 14.55
C ASN A 49 -0.53 -7.90 14.10
N VAL A 50 -1.58 -8.40 14.77
CA VAL A 50 -2.29 -9.61 14.37
C VAL A 50 -3.10 -9.31 13.08
N PRO A 51 -2.95 -10.11 12.01
CA PRO A 51 -3.68 -9.90 10.76
C PRO A 51 -5.19 -10.03 10.98
N GLN A 52 -6.01 -9.16 10.38
CA GLN A 52 -7.47 -9.35 10.38
C GLN A 52 -7.85 -10.49 9.40
N GLU A 53 -8.81 -11.34 9.76
CA GLU A 53 -9.18 -12.50 8.94
C GLU A 53 -9.63 -12.09 7.52
N ARG A 54 -8.93 -12.63 6.51
CA ARG A 54 -9.08 -12.33 5.07
C ARG A 54 -10.52 -12.46 4.53
N GLY A 55 -11.35 -13.31 5.16
CA GLY A 55 -12.74 -13.54 4.76
C GLY A 55 -13.66 -12.32 4.97
N GLN A 56 -13.40 -11.49 5.97
CA GLN A 56 -14.21 -10.31 6.26
C GLN A 56 -13.89 -9.15 5.29
N TYR A 57 -12.64 -9.05 4.81
CA TYR A 57 -12.17 -7.96 3.94
C TYR A 57 -12.63 -8.09 2.48
N ILE A 58 -12.57 -9.29 1.89
CA ILE A 58 -13.12 -9.53 0.53
C ILE A 58 -14.64 -9.32 0.53
N GLY A 59 -15.33 -9.71 1.61
CA GLY A 59 -16.75 -9.44 1.78
C GLY A 59 -17.06 -7.95 1.78
N LEU A 60 -16.26 -7.14 2.49
CA LEU A 60 -16.44 -5.69 2.54
C LEU A 60 -16.16 -5.02 1.19
N LEU A 61 -15.05 -5.35 0.51
CA LEU A 61 -14.73 -4.81 -0.82
C LEU A 61 -15.78 -5.17 -1.86
N ARG A 62 -16.25 -6.42 -1.89
CA ARG A 62 -17.36 -6.84 -2.76
C ARG A 62 -18.65 -6.09 -2.44
N SER A 63 -18.97 -5.89 -1.16
CA SER A 63 -20.16 -5.15 -0.73
C SER A 63 -20.15 -3.65 -1.09
N VAL A 64 -18.97 -3.07 -1.31
CA VAL A 64 -18.81 -1.66 -1.73
C VAL A 64 -18.92 -1.53 -3.25
N VAL A 65 -18.42 -2.51 -4.01
CA VAL A 65 -18.55 -2.55 -5.48
C VAL A 65 -19.99 -2.87 -5.91
N ASP A 66 -20.74 -3.65 -5.12
CA ASP A 66 -22.08 -4.13 -5.47
C ASP A 66 -23.22 -3.11 -5.23
N ARG A 67 -22.91 -1.88 -4.75
CA ARG A 67 -23.94 -0.83 -4.53
C ARG A 67 -24.31 -0.03 -5.80
N ARG A 68 -23.89 -0.47 -6.98
CA ARG A 68 -24.32 0.12 -8.25
C ARG A 68 -24.80 -0.95 -9.26
N SER A 69 -26.09 -1.27 -9.14
CA SER A 69 -27.03 -1.61 -10.24
C SER A 69 -27.60 -3.04 -10.28
N CYS A 70 -28.94 -3.09 -10.18
CA CYS A 70 -29.91 -3.99 -10.82
C CYS A 70 -30.21 -5.39 -10.24
N GLU A 71 -31.50 -5.54 -9.89
CA GLU A 71 -32.26 -6.79 -9.75
C GLU A 71 -32.12 -7.69 -11.00
N VAL A 72 -31.94 -9.00 -10.83
CA VAL A 72 -32.88 -10.11 -11.19
C VAL A 72 -32.42 -11.39 -10.47
N ALA A 73 -33.39 -12.15 -9.98
CA ALA A 73 -33.24 -13.31 -9.09
C ALA A 73 -33.00 -14.68 -9.79
N THR A 74 -32.62 -15.65 -8.93
CA THR A 74 -32.70 -17.14 -8.96
C THR A 74 -31.85 -17.92 -9.99
N THR A 75 -31.12 -18.97 -9.59
CA THR A 75 -31.58 -20.31 -9.14
C THR A 75 -30.43 -21.00 -8.38
N ALA A 76 -30.63 -21.41 -7.13
CA ALA A 76 -30.95 -22.79 -6.73
C ALA A 76 -29.97 -23.85 -7.29
N ASP A 77 -28.94 -24.17 -6.49
CA ASP A 77 -28.47 -25.54 -6.16
C ASP A 77 -26.98 -25.51 -5.77
N LEU A 78 -26.61 -26.38 -4.82
CA LEU A 78 -25.29 -26.56 -4.19
C LEU A 78 -25.03 -25.55 -3.05
N VAL A 79 -25.26 -25.84 -1.78
CA VAL A 79 -24.96 -27.08 -1.05
C VAL A 79 -25.97 -27.20 0.10
N GLY A 80 -26.67 -28.34 0.16
CA GLY A 80 -27.56 -28.66 1.27
C GLY A 80 -26.79 -28.83 2.57
N ILE A 81 -27.02 -27.91 3.50
CA ILE A 81 -26.70 -28.07 4.92
C ILE A 81 -27.99 -27.82 5.67
N ASN A 82 -28.63 -28.90 6.13
CA ASN A 82 -29.72 -28.83 7.10
C ASN A 82 -29.10 -28.50 8.47
N TYR A 83 -29.39 -27.32 9.01
CA TYR A 83 -29.31 -27.09 10.44
C TYR A 83 -30.66 -27.46 11.05
N ALA A 84 -30.64 -28.42 11.98
CA ALA A 84 -31.76 -28.70 12.85
C ALA A 84 -31.82 -27.58 13.90
N ASP A 85 -33.00 -27.00 14.09
CA ASP A 85 -33.28 -26.02 15.12
C ASP A 85 -33.16 -26.68 16.50
N ASP A 86 -32.09 -26.35 17.24
CA ASP A 86 -31.98 -26.59 18.68
C ASP A 86 -31.83 -25.22 19.37
N GLU A 87 -32.98 -24.64 19.72
CA GLU A 87 -33.12 -23.44 20.53
C GLU A 87 -32.73 -23.77 21.98
N SER A 88 -31.43 -23.74 22.28
CA SER A 88 -30.95 -23.55 23.65
C SER A 88 -29.71 -22.66 23.66
N GLU A 89 -29.92 -21.38 23.96
CA GLU A 89 -28.82 -20.44 24.18
C GLU A 89 -27.98 -20.88 25.42
N PRO A 90 -26.63 -20.82 25.35
CA PRO A 90 -25.82 -21.03 26.53
C PRO A 90 -25.95 -19.84 27.48
N VAL A 91 -26.49 -20.10 28.68
CA VAL A 91 -26.53 -19.13 29.78
C VAL A 91 -25.09 -18.84 30.23
N VAL A 92 -24.55 -17.71 29.81
CA VAL A 92 -23.32 -17.14 30.39
C VAL A 92 -23.65 -16.61 31.80
N PRO A 93 -22.96 -17.04 32.86
CA PRO A 93 -23.20 -16.51 34.20
C PRO A 93 -22.73 -15.06 34.24
N VAL A 94 -23.65 -14.15 34.56
CA VAL A 94 -23.33 -12.75 34.85
C VAL A 94 -22.62 -12.71 36.20
N LEU A 95 -21.30 -12.56 36.18
CA LEU A 95 -20.49 -12.37 37.39
C LEU A 95 -20.82 -11.03 38.03
N SER A 96 -20.92 -11.02 39.36
CA SER A 96 -21.19 -9.80 40.13
C SER A 96 -19.99 -8.85 40.11
N GLU A 97 -20.21 -7.57 40.39
CA GLU A 97 -19.16 -6.54 40.43
C GLU A 97 -18.04 -6.89 41.45
N GLU A 98 -18.38 -7.66 42.48
CA GLU A 98 -17.47 -8.14 43.53
C GLU A 98 -16.57 -9.30 43.05
N ASP A 99 -17.05 -10.13 42.13
CA ASP A 99 -16.28 -11.25 41.55
C ASP A 99 -15.19 -10.75 40.60
N TRP A 100 -15.46 -9.65 39.89
CA TRP A 100 -14.48 -8.96 39.03
C TRP A 100 -13.31 -8.39 39.82
N GLN A 101 -13.58 -7.79 40.98
CA GLN A 101 -12.53 -7.20 41.81
C GLN A 101 -11.63 -8.26 42.45
N ARG A 102 -12.18 -9.44 42.76
CA ARG A 102 -11.43 -10.55 43.34
C ARG A 102 -10.48 -11.21 42.34
N HIS A 103 -10.94 -11.43 41.09
CA HIS A 103 -10.09 -11.94 40.01
C HIS A 103 -8.99 -10.96 39.59
N ALA A 104 -9.27 -9.65 39.62
CA ALA A 104 -8.27 -8.64 39.30
C ALA A 104 -7.14 -8.54 40.34
N SER A 105 -7.39 -8.94 41.60
CA SER A 105 -6.39 -8.89 42.68
C SER A 105 -5.50 -10.13 42.81
N GLU A 106 -5.86 -11.26 42.19
CA GLU A 106 -5.11 -12.53 42.28
C GLU A 106 -4.22 -12.82 41.06
N THR A 107 -4.39 -12.08 39.97
CA THR A 107 -3.42 -12.07 38.88
C THR A 107 -2.47 -10.90 39.04
N ASP A 108 -1.27 -11.17 39.54
CA ASP A 108 -0.07 -10.39 39.25
C ASP A 108 0.23 -10.51 37.73
N PHE A 109 -0.64 -9.93 36.89
CA PHE A 109 -0.33 -9.65 35.50
C PHE A 109 0.62 -8.45 35.53
N ALA A 110 1.91 -8.75 35.68
CA ALA A 110 2.95 -7.80 35.36
C ALA A 110 2.75 -7.39 33.90
N PHE A 111 2.06 -6.26 33.68
CA PHE A 111 2.07 -5.53 32.43
C PHE A 111 3.55 -5.33 32.10
N HIS A 112 4.08 -6.18 31.22
CA HIS A 112 5.34 -5.93 30.55
C HIS A 112 5.07 -4.65 29.77
N GLN A 113 5.49 -3.52 30.32
CA GLN A 113 5.62 -2.30 29.55
C GLN A 113 6.63 -2.64 28.46
N ASP A 114 6.12 -2.85 27.25
CA ASP A 114 6.92 -3.09 26.07
C ASP A 114 7.88 -1.90 25.93
N THR A 115 9.14 -2.11 26.31
CA THR A 115 10.20 -1.09 26.31
C THR A 115 10.74 -0.86 24.90
N GLN A 116 9.85 -0.91 23.91
CA GLN A 116 10.14 -0.55 22.54
C GLN A 116 10.52 0.94 22.53
N PRO A 117 11.66 1.33 21.92
CA PRO A 117 12.05 2.72 21.84
C PRO A 117 10.95 3.52 21.13
N ALA A 118 10.77 4.77 21.55
CA ALA A 118 9.79 5.67 20.96
C ALA A 118 10.00 5.74 19.44
N ARG A 119 8.93 5.50 18.68
CA ARG A 119 8.94 5.53 17.21
C ARG A 119 9.11 6.96 16.71
N TYR A 120 9.74 7.11 15.54
CA TYR A 120 9.74 8.38 14.81
C TYR A 120 8.58 8.43 13.81
N GLY A 121 7.71 9.45 13.95
CA GLY A 121 6.49 9.59 13.16
C GLY A 121 5.31 8.75 13.68
N ASP A 122 4.18 8.81 12.97
CA ASP A 122 2.96 8.05 13.27
C ASP A 122 2.79 6.86 12.31
N PHE A 123 1.92 5.92 12.68
CA PHE A 123 1.62 4.76 11.85
C PHE A 123 0.55 5.06 10.81
N MET A 124 0.55 4.25 9.74
CA MET A 124 -0.57 4.08 8.82
C MET A 124 -1.13 2.67 8.96
N GLN A 125 -2.41 2.51 8.62
CA GLN A 125 -3.04 1.20 8.52
C GLN A 125 -2.76 0.59 7.14
N THR A 126 -2.34 -0.68 7.11
CA THR A 126 -2.13 -1.44 5.87
C THR A 126 -3.40 -2.18 5.44
N ALA A 127 -3.40 -2.75 4.23
CA ALA A 127 -4.56 -3.45 3.65
C ALA A 127 -5.09 -4.59 4.54
N THR A 128 -4.19 -5.28 5.23
CA THR A 128 -4.51 -6.37 6.17
C THR A 128 -4.86 -5.89 7.58
N GLY A 129 -4.97 -4.58 7.80
CA GLY A 129 -5.31 -3.98 9.08
C GLY A 129 -4.16 -3.91 10.09
N ARG A 130 -2.91 -4.04 9.64
CA ARG A 130 -1.71 -3.90 10.47
C ARG A 130 -1.24 -2.45 10.55
N LYS A 131 -0.35 -2.16 11.48
CA LYS A 131 0.29 -0.84 11.62
C LYS A 131 1.64 -0.86 10.90
N PHE A 132 1.93 0.20 10.18
CA PHE A 132 3.24 0.42 9.57
C PHE A 132 3.70 1.85 9.82
N TRP A 133 4.97 2.08 10.17
CA TRP A 133 5.55 3.40 10.41
C TRP A 133 6.47 3.80 9.24
N PRO A 134 6.01 4.62 8.27
CA PRO A 134 6.80 4.93 7.06
C PRO A 134 8.10 5.67 7.34
N LEU A 135 8.17 6.42 8.45
CA LEU A 135 9.36 7.17 8.84
C LEU A 135 10.33 6.38 9.72
N ASP A 136 9.87 5.29 10.32
CA ASP A 136 10.63 4.38 11.20
C ASP A 136 10.27 2.90 10.90
N PRO A 137 10.52 2.44 9.67
CA PRO A 137 10.09 1.11 9.22
C PRO A 137 10.95 0.01 9.83
N ARG A 138 10.32 -1.10 10.20
CA ARG A 138 11.02 -2.31 10.68
C ARG A 138 10.69 -3.50 9.81
N ARG A 139 11.68 -4.39 9.64
CA ARG A 139 11.56 -5.54 8.73
C ARG A 139 10.40 -6.47 9.10
N ASP A 140 10.14 -6.68 10.38
CA ASP A 140 9.07 -7.55 10.91
C ASP A 140 7.66 -6.99 10.69
N GLU A 141 7.56 -5.72 10.29
CA GLU A 141 6.30 -5.03 9.96
C GLU A 141 6.04 -4.97 8.45
N VAL A 142 6.95 -5.52 7.65
CA VAL A 142 6.83 -5.62 6.19
C VAL A 142 6.21 -6.97 5.82
N PHE A 143 5.06 -6.89 5.16
CA PHE A 143 4.27 -8.05 4.73
C PHE A 143 3.98 -7.97 3.23
N ILE A 144 4.13 -9.09 2.54
CA ILE A 144 4.07 -9.13 1.08
C ILE A 144 2.66 -8.86 0.58
N GLU A 145 1.65 -9.28 1.34
CA GLU A 145 0.24 -9.10 0.99
C GLU A 145 -0.13 -7.62 0.97
N ASP A 146 0.42 -6.84 1.92
CA ASP A 146 0.20 -5.39 1.98
C ASP A 146 0.88 -4.67 0.81
N ILE A 147 2.08 -5.12 0.42
CA ILE A 147 2.81 -4.59 -0.74
C ILE A 147 2.04 -4.91 -2.02
N ALA A 148 1.71 -6.18 -2.25
CA ALA A 148 1.02 -6.65 -3.45
C ALA A 148 -0.32 -5.92 -3.64
N HIS A 149 -1.10 -5.77 -2.57
CA HIS A 149 -2.38 -5.09 -2.61
C HIS A 149 -2.24 -3.58 -2.89
N SER A 150 -1.33 -2.89 -2.19
CA SER A 150 -1.14 -1.45 -2.40
C SER A 150 -0.65 -1.17 -3.83
N LEU A 151 0.38 -1.89 -4.29
CA LEU A 151 0.95 -1.69 -5.62
C LEU A 151 -0.01 -2.09 -6.76
N SER A 152 -0.96 -3.00 -6.52
CA SER A 152 -1.95 -3.38 -7.53
C SER A 152 -3.00 -2.30 -7.78
N LEU A 153 -3.23 -1.43 -6.79
CA LEU A 153 -4.17 -0.31 -6.85
C LEU A 153 -3.51 1.00 -7.31
N GLN A 154 -2.19 1.13 -7.18
CA GLN A 154 -1.46 2.32 -7.59
C GLN A 154 -1.18 2.30 -9.09
N CYS A 155 -1.68 3.32 -9.80
CA CYS A 155 -1.48 3.47 -11.24
C CYS A 155 -0.17 4.23 -11.51
N ARG A 156 0.67 3.70 -12.40
CA ARG A 156 1.87 4.40 -12.85
C ARG A 156 1.54 5.71 -13.55
N TYR A 157 2.54 6.58 -13.66
CA TYR A 157 2.41 7.89 -14.29
C TYR A 157 1.35 8.77 -13.61
N ALA A 158 1.12 8.55 -12.31
CA ALA A 158 0.03 9.18 -11.54
C ALA A 158 -1.34 9.08 -12.25
N GLY A 159 -1.60 7.99 -12.96
CA GLY A 159 -2.86 7.76 -13.66
C GLY A 159 -3.00 8.45 -15.01
N HIS A 160 -1.99 9.15 -15.51
CA HIS A 160 -2.01 9.80 -16.83
C HIS A 160 -1.71 8.83 -18.00
N CYS A 161 -2.22 7.61 -17.90
CA CYS A 161 -2.11 6.55 -18.89
C CYS A 161 -3.39 6.44 -19.75
N LEU A 162 -3.28 5.90 -20.96
CA LEU A 162 -4.44 5.60 -21.82
C LEU A 162 -5.30 4.48 -21.23
N ARG A 163 -4.68 3.49 -20.59
CA ARG A 163 -5.30 2.37 -19.89
C ARG A 163 -4.67 2.22 -18.50
N PHE A 164 -5.45 1.70 -17.56
CA PHE A 164 -4.93 1.39 -16.23
C PHE A 164 -3.72 0.46 -16.31
N TYR A 165 -2.64 0.86 -15.64
CA TYR A 165 -1.37 0.15 -15.61
C TYR A 165 -0.76 0.33 -14.21
N SER A 166 -0.77 -0.73 -13.41
CA SER A 166 -0.39 -0.65 -12.02
C SER A 166 1.12 -0.79 -11.79
N VAL A 167 1.60 -0.30 -10.64
CA VAL A 167 2.98 -0.53 -10.20
C VAL A 167 3.24 -2.04 -10.05
N ALA A 168 2.27 -2.81 -9.57
CA ALA A 168 2.40 -4.26 -9.49
C ALA A 168 2.60 -4.94 -10.85
N GLU A 169 1.88 -4.52 -11.90
CA GLU A 169 2.06 -5.07 -13.25
C GLU A 169 3.47 -4.76 -13.78
N HIS A 170 3.93 -3.52 -13.61
CA HIS A 170 5.30 -3.11 -13.94
C HIS A 170 6.35 -4.00 -13.26
N SER A 171 6.28 -4.17 -11.95
CA SER A 171 7.23 -5.00 -11.20
C SER A 171 7.19 -6.47 -11.61
N VAL A 172 6.00 -7.03 -11.89
CA VAL A 172 5.87 -8.42 -12.34
C VAL A 172 6.47 -8.62 -13.73
N LEU A 173 6.25 -7.70 -14.67
CA LEU A 173 6.82 -7.78 -16.02
C LEU A 173 8.36 -7.76 -15.96
N MET A 174 8.94 -6.89 -15.12
CA MET A 174 10.39 -6.86 -14.89
C MET A 174 10.91 -8.16 -14.26
N ALA A 175 10.30 -8.62 -13.16
CA ALA A 175 10.70 -9.85 -12.48
C ALA A 175 10.66 -11.07 -13.41
N ARG A 176 9.60 -11.19 -14.22
CA ARG A 176 9.47 -12.26 -15.22
C ARG A 176 10.54 -12.16 -16.29
N LYS A 177 10.89 -10.95 -16.75
CA LYS A 177 11.95 -10.77 -17.75
C LYS A 177 13.30 -11.19 -17.19
N LEU A 178 13.63 -10.75 -15.98
CA LEU A 178 14.92 -10.96 -15.32
C LEU A 178 15.09 -12.33 -14.66
N ARG A 179 14.11 -13.23 -14.75
CA ARG A 179 14.18 -14.60 -14.18
C ARG A 179 15.41 -15.41 -14.59
N TRP A 180 16.02 -15.09 -15.73
CA TRP A 180 17.20 -15.77 -16.26
C TRP A 180 18.53 -15.18 -15.74
N GLU A 181 18.51 -13.97 -15.18
CA GLU A 181 19.68 -13.33 -14.56
C GLU A 181 19.94 -13.84 -13.14
N GLY A 182 18.99 -14.60 -12.57
CA GLY A 182 19.09 -15.20 -11.25
C GLY A 182 17.84 -14.94 -10.41
N VAL A 183 17.53 -15.87 -9.51
CA VAL A 183 16.32 -15.77 -8.66
C VAL A 183 16.34 -14.55 -7.76
N ASP A 184 17.52 -14.20 -7.22
CA ASP A 184 17.68 -13.03 -6.35
C ASP A 184 17.55 -11.73 -7.13
N VAL A 185 18.06 -11.67 -8.37
CA VAL A 185 17.88 -10.51 -9.27
C VAL A 185 16.41 -10.33 -9.62
N ALA A 186 15.72 -11.40 -9.98
CA ALA A 186 14.29 -11.36 -10.29
C ALA A 186 13.41 -11.01 -9.08
N LEU A 187 13.76 -11.48 -7.88
CA LEU A 187 13.07 -11.10 -6.64
C LEU A 187 13.31 -9.64 -6.29
N TRP A 188 14.53 -9.14 -6.49
CA TRP A 188 14.84 -7.72 -6.34
C TRP A 188 14.02 -6.89 -7.35
N ALA A 189 13.94 -7.31 -8.61
CA ALA A 189 13.10 -6.67 -9.62
C ALA A 189 11.60 -6.66 -9.27
N LEU A 190 11.08 -7.70 -8.62
CA LEU A 190 9.68 -7.71 -8.17
C LEU A 190 9.43 -6.69 -7.04
N LEU A 191 10.42 -6.46 -6.19
CA LEU A 191 10.30 -5.65 -4.99
C LEU A 191 10.95 -4.27 -5.10
N HIS A 192 11.46 -3.88 -6.27
CA HIS A 192 12.26 -2.65 -6.42
C HIS A 192 11.46 -1.38 -6.09
N ASP A 193 10.16 -1.35 -6.42
CA ASP A 193 9.21 -0.28 -6.09
C ASP A 193 8.39 -0.58 -4.80
N ALA A 194 8.81 -1.54 -3.97
CA ALA A 194 8.04 -1.93 -2.78
C ALA A 194 7.84 -0.80 -1.76
N SER A 195 8.73 0.20 -1.72
CA SER A 195 8.54 1.38 -0.88
C SER A 195 7.33 2.21 -1.25
N GLU A 196 6.91 2.18 -2.52
CA GLU A 196 5.75 2.92 -3.01
C GLU A 196 4.45 2.38 -2.40
N ALA A 197 4.43 1.13 -1.92
CA ALA A 197 3.30 0.59 -1.17
C ALA A 197 2.96 1.43 0.08
N TYR A 198 3.95 2.10 0.65
CA TYR A 198 3.84 2.89 1.89
C TYR A 198 4.04 4.39 1.67
N LEU A 199 4.74 4.79 0.61
CA LEU A 199 5.10 6.18 0.31
C LEU A 199 4.47 6.73 -0.98
N VAL A 200 3.71 5.91 -1.70
CA VAL A 200 3.07 6.20 -3.00
C VAL A 200 4.07 6.39 -4.15
N ASP A 201 3.71 5.95 -5.36
CA ASP A 201 4.41 6.32 -6.61
C ASP A 201 4.31 7.84 -6.83
N VAL A 202 5.36 8.55 -6.44
CA VAL A 202 5.50 9.98 -6.71
C VAL A 202 6.14 10.18 -8.09
N PRO A 203 5.50 10.92 -9.02
CA PRO A 203 6.09 11.21 -10.31
C PRO A 203 7.50 11.77 -10.21
N ARG A 204 8.41 11.19 -11.01
CA ARG A 204 9.84 11.51 -11.03
C ARG A 204 10.18 13.02 -11.02
N PRO A 205 9.47 13.91 -11.76
CA PRO A 205 9.76 15.35 -11.72
C PRO A 205 9.55 16.03 -10.36
N VAL A 206 8.71 15.44 -9.49
CA VAL A 206 8.37 16.00 -8.18
C VAL A 206 9.36 15.54 -7.10
N LYS A 207 9.91 14.32 -7.20
CA LYS A 207 10.78 13.70 -6.19
C LYS A 207 11.93 14.62 -5.70
N PRO A 208 12.67 15.36 -6.55
CA PRO A 208 13.77 16.25 -6.09
C PRO A 208 13.32 17.40 -5.19
N TYR A 209 12.04 17.75 -5.18
CA TYR A 209 11.48 18.87 -4.42
C TYR A 209 10.81 18.42 -3.11
N LEU A 210 10.79 17.11 -2.82
CA LEU A 210 10.22 16.55 -1.59
C LEU A 210 11.32 16.29 -0.55
N THR A 211 11.55 17.26 0.33
CA THR A 211 12.52 17.14 1.43
C THR A 211 12.22 15.93 2.31
N GLY A 212 13.20 15.07 2.53
CA GLY A 212 13.08 13.88 3.40
C GLY A 212 12.46 12.65 2.73
N TYR A 213 11.88 12.78 1.53
CA TYR A 213 11.23 11.67 0.82
C TYR A 213 12.24 10.60 0.41
N LYS A 214 13.37 11.01 -0.18
CA LYS A 214 14.42 10.08 -0.61
C LYS A 214 14.99 9.29 0.57
N GLU A 215 15.17 9.94 1.71
CA GLU A 215 15.64 9.29 2.93
C GLU A 215 14.59 8.32 3.50
N ALA A 216 13.30 8.67 3.45
CA ALA A 216 12.22 7.78 3.86
C ALA A 216 12.10 6.56 2.92
N GLU A 217 12.13 6.78 1.61
CA GLU A 217 12.12 5.74 0.57
C GLU A 217 13.28 4.75 0.77
N ALA A 218 14.49 5.27 1.01
CA ALA A 218 15.66 4.45 1.32
C ALA A 218 15.52 3.64 2.62
N ARG A 219 14.89 4.20 3.68
CA ARG A 219 14.62 3.47 4.94
C ARG A 219 13.56 2.37 4.77
N VAL A 220 12.53 2.61 3.96
CA VAL A 220 11.50 1.60 3.69
C VAL A 220 12.10 0.47 2.84
N MET A 221 12.81 0.81 1.76
CA MET A 221 13.47 -0.19 0.90
C MET A 221 14.50 -1.01 1.67
N ALA A 222 15.20 -0.38 2.60
CA ALA A 222 16.06 -1.06 3.56
C ALA A 222 15.33 -2.14 4.38
N ALA A 223 14.20 -1.79 4.99
CA ALA A 223 13.39 -2.74 5.76
C ALA A 223 12.83 -3.87 4.89
N VAL A 224 12.43 -3.57 3.64
CA VAL A 224 12.00 -4.57 2.64
C VAL A 224 13.15 -5.53 2.31
N ALA A 225 14.34 -5.00 2.01
CA ALA A 225 15.51 -5.81 1.71
C ALA A 225 15.87 -6.74 2.88
N ASP A 226 15.87 -6.21 4.10
CA ASP A 226 16.15 -6.99 5.32
C ASP A 226 15.06 -8.04 5.58
N ARG A 227 13.79 -7.76 5.28
CA ARG A 227 12.67 -8.69 5.42
C ARG A 227 12.78 -9.89 4.49
N TYR A 228 13.16 -9.66 3.23
CA TYR A 228 13.22 -10.70 2.19
C TYR A 228 14.65 -11.18 1.88
N SER A 229 15.62 -10.81 2.72
CA SER A 229 17.03 -11.18 2.58
C SER A 229 17.59 -10.84 1.19
N LEU A 230 17.30 -9.64 0.71
CA LEU A 230 17.84 -9.11 -0.54
C LEU A 230 19.19 -8.43 -0.29
N ALA A 231 19.98 -8.27 -1.36
CA ALA A 231 21.14 -7.38 -1.32
C ALA A 231 20.70 -5.95 -0.96
N ARG A 232 21.51 -5.25 -0.15
CA ARG A 232 21.18 -3.89 0.30
C ARG A 232 21.20 -2.89 -0.85
N GLU A 233 22.10 -3.09 -1.80
CA GLU A 233 22.17 -2.31 -3.03
C GLU A 233 21.37 -3.00 -4.13
N MET A 234 20.72 -2.19 -4.96
CA MET A 234 19.99 -2.66 -6.14
C MET A 234 20.98 -3.25 -7.15
N PRO A 235 20.75 -4.48 -7.65
CA PRO A 235 21.55 -5.04 -8.74
C PRO A 235 21.48 -4.15 -9.99
N ALA A 236 22.59 -4.06 -10.72
CA ALA A 236 22.68 -3.21 -11.92
C ALA A 236 21.67 -3.64 -13.01
N GLU A 237 21.40 -4.94 -13.10
CA GLU A 237 20.44 -5.54 -14.03
C GLU A 237 19.01 -5.05 -13.78
N VAL A 238 18.66 -4.83 -12.50
CA VAL A 238 17.34 -4.32 -12.13
C VAL A 238 17.23 -2.84 -12.48
N HIS A 239 18.27 -2.06 -12.17
CA HIS A 239 18.32 -0.64 -12.51
C HIS A 239 18.23 -0.42 -14.03
N GLU A 240 18.99 -1.19 -14.81
CA GLU A 240 18.93 -1.15 -16.28
C GLU A 240 17.53 -1.53 -16.79
N ALA A 241 16.91 -2.55 -16.21
CA ALA A 241 15.58 -2.98 -16.61
C ALA A 241 14.50 -1.92 -16.32
N ASP A 242 14.56 -1.22 -15.17
CA ASP A 242 13.63 -0.11 -14.84
C ASP A 242 13.78 1.06 -15.84
N GLU A 243 14.99 1.37 -16.29
CA GLU A 243 15.18 2.42 -17.30
C GLU A 243 14.65 2.00 -18.68
N ARG A 244 14.79 0.72 -19.04
CA ARG A 244 14.44 0.17 -20.35
C ARG A 244 12.95 -0.11 -20.50
N ILE A 245 12.27 -0.57 -19.45
CA ILE A 245 10.84 -0.88 -19.49
C ILE A 245 10.00 0.37 -19.81
N ILE A 246 10.48 1.58 -19.49
CA ILE A 246 9.84 2.83 -19.89
C ILE A 246 9.56 2.84 -21.39
N ALA A 247 10.49 2.37 -22.24
CA ALA A 247 10.28 2.35 -23.69
C ALA A 247 9.12 1.44 -24.11
N ASP A 248 8.90 0.32 -23.41
CA ASP A 248 7.75 -0.56 -23.63
C ASP A 248 6.44 0.10 -23.15
N GLU A 249 6.50 0.85 -22.03
CA GLU A 249 5.35 1.51 -21.42
C GLU A 249 4.83 2.72 -22.20
N LEU A 250 5.67 3.36 -23.01
CA LEU A 250 5.29 4.54 -23.82
C LEU A 250 4.11 4.27 -24.76
N VAL A 251 3.85 3.01 -25.13
CA VAL A 251 2.66 2.62 -25.91
C VAL A 251 1.34 2.98 -25.21
N ASN A 252 1.38 3.14 -23.89
CA ASN A 252 0.24 3.50 -23.05
C ASN A 252 0.16 5.01 -22.76
N LEU A 253 0.96 5.84 -23.43
CA LEU A 253 0.95 7.29 -23.31
C LEU A 253 0.69 7.97 -24.66
N VAL A 254 0.12 9.17 -24.63
CA VAL A 254 0.04 10.01 -25.83
C VAL A 254 1.44 10.43 -26.25
N PRO A 255 1.84 10.28 -27.54
CA PRO A 255 3.20 10.59 -27.98
C PRO A 255 3.67 12.01 -27.66
N MET A 256 4.92 12.13 -27.21
CA MET A 256 5.61 13.41 -26.96
C MET A 256 7.08 13.31 -27.38
N ASP A 257 7.74 14.44 -27.64
CA ASP A 257 9.13 14.48 -28.12
C ASP A 257 10.13 13.77 -27.19
N TRP A 258 9.90 13.83 -25.87
CA TRP A 258 10.79 13.19 -24.89
C TRP A 258 10.82 11.66 -25.01
N HIS A 259 9.80 11.04 -25.64
CA HIS A 259 9.72 9.60 -25.87
C HIS A 259 10.91 9.09 -26.66
N GLY A 260 11.46 9.91 -27.58
CA GLY A 260 12.59 9.55 -28.43
C GLY A 260 13.88 9.18 -27.69
N LYS A 261 14.00 9.53 -26.40
CA LYS A 261 15.15 9.16 -25.57
C LYS A 261 15.11 7.71 -25.07
N HIS A 262 13.95 7.05 -25.12
CA HIS A 262 13.75 5.68 -24.69
C HIS A 262 13.65 4.75 -25.91
N ASN A 263 14.78 4.40 -26.50
CA ASN A 263 14.88 3.63 -27.74
C ASN A 263 15.38 2.18 -27.55
N ASN A 264 15.65 1.77 -26.32
CA ASN A 264 16.15 0.44 -25.97
C ASN A 264 15.13 -0.28 -25.07
N PRO A 265 14.08 -0.90 -25.63
CA PRO A 265 13.06 -1.57 -24.83
C PRO A 265 13.61 -2.76 -24.05
N LEU A 266 12.98 -3.04 -22.91
CA LEU A 266 13.18 -4.29 -22.18
C LEU A 266 12.57 -5.46 -22.99
N GLY A 267 11.54 -5.19 -23.80
CA GLY A 267 10.87 -6.15 -24.66
C GLY A 267 9.86 -6.96 -23.85
N VAL A 268 8.97 -6.24 -23.19
CA VAL A 268 7.81 -6.77 -22.45
C VAL A 268 6.52 -6.28 -23.11
N GLU A 269 5.42 -6.98 -22.87
CA GLU A 269 4.11 -6.61 -23.38
C GLU A 269 3.20 -6.24 -22.19
N LEU A 270 2.64 -5.03 -22.22
CA LEU A 270 1.69 -4.56 -21.22
C LEU A 270 0.37 -5.35 -21.35
N ARG A 271 -0.10 -5.86 -20.22
CA ARG A 271 -1.29 -6.70 -20.08
C ARG A 271 -2.52 -5.90 -19.66
N TYR A 272 -2.34 -4.77 -18.97
CA TYR A 272 -3.40 -3.94 -18.44
C TYR A 272 -4.34 -4.73 -17.51
N TRP A 273 -3.73 -5.39 -16.52
CA TRP A 273 -4.47 -6.20 -15.55
C TRP A 273 -5.39 -5.33 -14.70
N SER A 274 -6.55 -5.89 -14.31
CA SER A 274 -7.31 -5.29 -13.20
C SER A 274 -6.47 -5.33 -11.92
N PRO A 275 -6.74 -4.47 -10.93
CA PRO A 275 -6.04 -4.51 -9.65
C PRO A 275 -6.02 -5.91 -9.01
N GLU A 276 -7.14 -6.63 -9.05
CA GLU A 276 -7.25 -7.98 -8.48
C GLU A 276 -6.32 -8.96 -9.21
N LYS A 277 -6.26 -8.86 -10.55
CA LYS A 277 -5.38 -9.71 -11.35
C LYS A 277 -3.90 -9.34 -11.15
N ALA A 278 -3.59 -8.05 -11.04
CA ALA A 278 -2.23 -7.59 -10.78
C ALA A 278 -1.74 -8.06 -9.39
N GLU A 279 -2.59 -8.01 -8.37
CA GLU A 279 -2.29 -8.55 -7.03
C GLU A 279 -2.04 -10.07 -7.08
N GLU A 280 -2.90 -10.83 -7.78
CA GLU A 280 -2.75 -12.27 -7.96
C GLU A 280 -1.42 -12.61 -8.66
N GLU A 281 -1.11 -11.93 -9.76
CA GLU A 281 0.11 -12.17 -10.54
C GLU A 281 1.38 -11.76 -9.76
N PHE A 282 1.29 -10.72 -8.93
CA PHE A 282 2.38 -10.31 -8.04
C PHE A 282 2.67 -11.38 -6.99
N MET A 283 1.63 -11.83 -6.28
CA MET A 283 1.75 -12.90 -5.27
C MET A 283 2.25 -14.21 -5.88
N ALA A 284 1.68 -14.63 -7.02
CA ALA A 284 2.11 -15.84 -7.71
C ALA A 284 3.58 -15.77 -8.17
N THR A 285 4.03 -14.59 -8.64
CA THR A 285 5.42 -14.39 -9.04
C THR A 285 6.35 -14.39 -7.82
N PHE A 286 5.95 -13.77 -6.71
CA PHE A 286 6.70 -13.79 -5.45
C PHE A 286 6.88 -15.21 -4.92
N ASP A 287 5.80 -15.99 -4.82
CA ASP A 287 5.82 -17.37 -4.33
C ASP A 287 6.71 -18.25 -5.23
N ALA A 288 6.57 -18.12 -6.55
CA ALA A 288 7.41 -18.86 -7.50
C ALA A 288 8.90 -18.55 -7.35
N LEU A 289 9.27 -17.29 -7.10
CA LEU A 289 10.64 -16.88 -6.88
C LEU A 289 11.19 -17.38 -5.54
N LEU A 290 10.40 -17.29 -4.46
CA LEU A 290 10.82 -17.85 -3.16
C LEU A 290 11.00 -19.37 -3.21
N ASP A 291 10.11 -20.08 -3.90
CA ASP A 291 10.25 -21.52 -4.08
C ASP A 291 11.40 -21.89 -5.01
N GLY A 292 11.70 -21.05 -6.01
CA GLY A 292 12.93 -21.13 -6.81
C GLY A 292 14.18 -20.98 -5.94
N ARG A 293 14.17 -19.98 -5.04
CA ARG A 293 15.28 -19.68 -4.13
C ARG A 293 15.56 -20.84 -3.17
N LYS A 294 14.52 -21.42 -2.55
CA LYS A 294 14.63 -22.60 -1.68
C LYS A 294 15.25 -23.81 -2.40
N ARG A 295 14.82 -24.06 -3.64
CA ARG A 295 15.36 -25.17 -4.46
C ARG A 295 16.82 -24.95 -4.84
N GLY A 296 17.22 -23.71 -5.14
CA GLY A 296 18.62 -23.35 -5.43
C GLY A 296 19.55 -23.38 -4.22
N MET A 297 19.03 -23.26 -2.99
CA MET A 297 19.80 -23.43 -1.76
C MET A 297 20.00 -24.90 -1.32
N SER A 298 19.28 -25.83 -1.95
CA SER A 298 19.31 -27.27 -1.61
C SER A 298 20.18 -28.09 -2.57
N ALA A 299 20.97 -27.44 -3.42
CA ALA A 299 21.84 -28.04 -4.43
C ALA A 299 23.32 -27.97 -4.02
#